data_AF-Z9JXE6-F1
#
_entry.id   AF-Z9JXE6-F1
#
_cell.length_a   1.000
_cell.length_b   1.000
_cell.length_c   1.000
_cell.angle_alpha   90.00
_cell.angle_beta   90.00
_cell.angle_gamma   90.00
#
_symmetry.space_group_name_H-M   'P 1'
#
loop_
_entity.id
_entity.type
_entity.pdbx_description
1 polymer ?
#
loop_
_entity_poly.entity_id
_entity_poly.type
_entity_poly.pdbx_seq_one_letter_code
_entity_poly.pdbx_strand_id
1 'polypeptide(L)'
;MTAAAERPGPGIVPAPGRAVRAAAVLGALGLLAFAAVNVSFEAGDRFATGSTAAYADGLSVMNWLVVALKLLGAAVLLLSLRTPSRAGGSALTTLLLWGAFAVFSLYALGSIGEAIAMLLGWAGGPGRIDAAGIGYVLAMTAFAGAFGATAVSCSHRTGWRRVPIALGVLGAPVLLAGILVLAPALLVALGVMPAL
;
A
#
# COMPACT_ATOMS: atom_id res chain seq x y z
N MET A 1 37.31 41.85 10.91
CA MET A 1 37.19 40.96 9.74
C MET A 1 36.40 39.73 10.16
N THR A 2 35.08 39.80 10.05
CA THR A 2 34.15 38.71 10.38
C THR A 2 34.00 37.84 9.13
N ALA A 3 34.46 36.60 9.20
CA ALA A 3 34.29 35.63 8.13
C ALA A 3 32.78 35.38 7.91
N ALA A 4 32.28 35.81 6.75
CA ALA A 4 30.94 35.48 6.30
C ALA A 4 30.87 33.96 6.09
N ALA A 5 30.09 33.28 6.93
CA ALA A 5 29.78 31.88 6.74
C ALA A 5 29.07 31.71 5.38
N GLU A 6 29.77 31.05 4.47
CA GLU A 6 29.30 30.71 3.13
C GLU A 6 28.00 29.89 3.28
N ARG A 7 26.87 30.46 2.83
CA ARG A 7 25.61 29.72 2.79
C ARG A 7 25.77 28.60 1.76
N PRO A 8 25.48 27.33 2.10
CA PRO A 8 25.54 26.25 1.13
C PRO A 8 24.66 26.61 -0.08
N GLY A 9 25.23 26.49 -1.28
CA GLY A 9 24.52 26.69 -2.55
C GLY A 9 23.28 25.78 -2.65
N PRO A 10 22.39 26.01 -3.64
CA PRO A 10 21.10 25.33 -3.75
C PRO A 10 21.27 23.81 -3.61
N GLY A 11 20.75 23.29 -2.50
CA GLY A 11 21.10 21.97 -1.95
C GLY A 11 20.77 20.83 -2.91
N ILE A 12 21.81 20.15 -3.38
CA ILE A 12 21.69 18.88 -4.09
C ILE A 12 21.09 17.87 -3.10
N VAL A 13 19.86 17.44 -3.37
CA VAL A 13 19.22 16.37 -2.58
C VAL A 13 19.99 15.07 -2.84
N PRO A 14 20.50 14.38 -1.80
CA PRO A 14 21.29 13.17 -2.01
C PRO A 14 20.46 12.06 -2.68
N ALA A 15 21.15 11.15 -3.37
CA ALA A 15 20.51 9.98 -3.97
C ALA A 15 20.09 8.95 -2.88
N PRO A 16 19.10 8.09 -3.12
CA PRO A 16 18.76 7.03 -2.17
C PRO A 16 19.89 5.99 -2.12
N GLY A 17 20.18 5.49 -0.91
CA GLY A 17 21.18 4.43 -0.68
C GLY A 17 20.80 3.12 -1.37
N ARG A 18 21.80 2.25 -1.62
CA ARG A 18 21.63 0.99 -2.37
C ARG A 18 20.55 0.08 -1.80
N ALA A 19 20.49 -0.08 -0.48
CA ALA A 19 19.48 -0.90 0.20
C ALA A 19 18.06 -0.36 -0.02
N VAL A 20 17.87 0.96 0.09
CA VAL A 20 16.56 1.61 -0.15
C VAL A 20 16.14 1.46 -1.61
N ARG A 21 17.08 1.57 -2.55
CA ARG A 21 16.81 1.32 -3.97
C ARG A 21 16.34 -0.12 -4.21
N ALA A 22 17.06 -1.10 -3.64
CA ALA A 22 16.68 -2.50 -3.73
C ALA A 22 15.28 -2.74 -3.15
N ALA A 23 15.00 -2.20 -1.96
CA ALA A 23 13.69 -2.31 -1.33
C ALA A 23 12.57 -1.70 -2.19
N ALA A 24 12.79 -0.53 -2.78
CA ALA A 24 11.81 0.11 -3.66
C ALA A 24 11.54 -0.72 -4.93
N VAL A 25 12.60 -1.22 -5.58
CA VAL A 25 12.49 -2.02 -6.80
C VAL A 25 11.81 -3.36 -6.51
N LEU A 26 12.24 -4.08 -5.47
CA LEU A 26 11.63 -5.35 -5.08
C LEU A 26 10.18 -5.15 -4.64
N GLY A 27 9.87 -4.10 -3.88
CA GLY A 27 8.50 -3.76 -3.51
C GLY A 27 7.63 -3.43 -4.73
N ALA A 28 8.15 -2.68 -5.70
CA ALA A 28 7.43 -2.38 -6.93
C ALA A 28 7.18 -3.65 -7.76
N LEU A 29 8.19 -4.50 -7.95
CA LEU A 29 8.04 -5.78 -8.64
C LEU A 29 7.04 -6.70 -7.92
N GLY A 30 7.07 -6.75 -6.59
CA GLY A 30 6.10 -7.50 -5.79
C GLY A 30 4.66 -7.01 -5.99
N LEU A 31 4.45 -5.68 -6.01
CA LEU A 31 3.12 -5.11 -6.28
C LEU A 31 2.64 -5.42 -7.69
N LEU A 32 3.53 -5.39 -8.69
CA LEU A 32 3.21 -5.77 -10.07
C LEU A 32 2.86 -7.26 -10.18
N ALA A 33 3.64 -8.14 -9.54
CA ALA A 33 3.34 -9.56 -9.46
C ALA A 33 1.99 -9.80 -8.78
N PHE A 34 1.70 -9.08 -7.70
CA PHE A 34 0.42 -9.20 -7.01
C PHE A 34 -0.76 -8.60 -7.81
N ALA A 35 -0.51 -7.63 -8.68
CA ALA A 35 -1.51 -7.15 -9.63
C ALA A 35 -1.77 -8.17 -10.73
N ALA A 36 -0.73 -8.88 -11.21
CA ALA A 36 -0.87 -9.94 -12.19
C ALA A 36 -1.75 -11.10 -11.69
N VAL A 37 -1.70 -11.42 -10.38
CA VAL A 37 -2.64 -12.39 -9.77
C VAL A 37 -4.09 -11.94 -9.92
N ASN A 38 -4.39 -10.68 -9.63
CA ASN A 38 -5.74 -10.13 -9.80
C ASN A 38 -6.20 -10.14 -11.27
N VAL A 39 -5.29 -9.84 -12.21
CA VAL A 39 -5.60 -9.96 -13.64
C VAL A 39 -5.86 -11.41 -14.04
N SER A 40 -5.13 -12.37 -13.47
CA SER A 40 -5.38 -13.80 -13.73
C SER A 40 -6.72 -14.28 -13.18
N PHE A 41 -7.19 -13.70 -12.06
CA PHE A 41 -8.54 -13.98 -11.55
C PHE A 41 -9.62 -13.47 -12.51
N GLU A 42 -9.41 -12.31 -13.11
CA GLU A 42 -10.32 -11.77 -14.11
C GLU A 42 -10.32 -12.62 -15.39
N ALA A 43 -9.13 -12.92 -15.92
CA ALA A 43 -8.99 -13.71 -17.15
C ALA A 43 -9.50 -15.16 -17.02
N GLY A 44 -9.55 -15.68 -15.80
CA GLY A 44 -10.06 -17.02 -15.49
C GLY A 44 -11.49 -17.06 -15.00
N ASP A 45 -12.25 -15.95 -15.10
CA ASP A 45 -13.65 -15.84 -14.63
C ASP A 45 -13.83 -16.35 -13.19
N ARG A 46 -12.84 -16.06 -12.32
CA ARG A 46 -12.74 -16.66 -10.99
C ARG A 46 -13.98 -16.42 -10.13
N PHE A 47 -14.67 -15.31 -10.37
CA PHE A 47 -15.86 -14.89 -9.64
C PHE A 47 -17.18 -15.39 -10.24
N ALA A 48 -17.19 -15.91 -11.47
CA ALA A 48 -18.41 -16.31 -12.18
C ALA A 48 -19.01 -17.63 -11.67
N THR A 49 -18.30 -18.37 -10.82
CA THR A 49 -18.70 -19.70 -10.33
C THR A 49 -18.65 -19.79 -8.81
N GLY A 50 -19.39 -20.76 -8.26
CA GLY A 50 -19.41 -21.04 -6.83
C GLY A 50 -20.24 -20.05 -6.01
N SER A 51 -19.95 -19.97 -4.71
CA SER A 51 -20.75 -19.21 -3.74
C SER A 51 -20.75 -17.70 -3.95
N THR A 52 -19.84 -17.17 -4.77
CA THR A 52 -19.72 -15.73 -5.05
C THR A 52 -20.28 -15.33 -6.42
N ALA A 53 -20.84 -16.27 -7.20
CA ALA A 53 -21.30 -16.01 -8.57
C ALA A 53 -22.34 -14.89 -8.65
N ALA A 54 -23.23 -14.78 -7.67
CA ALA A 54 -24.23 -13.71 -7.60
C ALA A 54 -23.62 -12.30 -7.43
N TYR A 55 -22.35 -12.22 -7.00
CA TYR A 55 -21.61 -10.99 -6.76
C TYR A 55 -20.50 -10.76 -7.80
N ALA A 56 -20.47 -11.54 -8.88
CA ALA A 56 -19.35 -11.57 -9.83
C ALA A 56 -18.98 -10.19 -10.37
N ASP A 57 -19.96 -9.42 -10.84
CA ASP A 57 -19.74 -8.09 -11.40
C ASP A 57 -19.19 -7.11 -10.35
N GLY A 58 -19.77 -7.12 -9.14
CA GLY A 58 -19.29 -6.31 -8.03
C GLY A 58 -17.85 -6.67 -7.62
N LEU A 59 -17.55 -7.97 -7.55
CA LEU A 59 -16.20 -8.46 -7.24
C LEU A 59 -15.20 -8.15 -8.34
N SER A 60 -15.59 -8.17 -9.62
CA SER A 60 -14.75 -7.74 -10.75
C SER A 60 -14.37 -6.25 -10.62
N VAL A 61 -15.33 -5.37 -10.32
CA VAL A 61 -15.04 -3.93 -10.10
C VAL A 61 -14.07 -3.74 -8.94
N MET A 62 -14.30 -4.42 -7.81
CA MET A 62 -13.41 -4.36 -6.65
C MET A 62 -12.02 -4.93 -6.97
N ASN A 63 -11.94 -6.00 -7.77
CA ASN A 63 -10.69 -6.60 -8.22
C ASN A 63 -9.85 -5.62 -9.04
N TRP A 64 -10.47 -4.92 -10.00
CA TRP A 64 -9.82 -3.90 -10.81
C TRP A 64 -9.40 -2.67 -10.02
N LEU A 65 -10.21 -2.25 -9.04
CA LEU A 65 -9.84 -1.19 -8.10
C LEU A 65 -8.56 -1.57 -7.33
N VAL A 66 -8.46 -2.81 -6.85
CA VAL A 66 -7.25 -3.31 -6.17
C VAL A 66 -6.05 -3.35 -7.12
N VAL A 67 -6.23 -3.71 -8.39
CA VAL A 67 -5.17 -3.61 -9.42
C VAL A 67 -4.68 -2.18 -9.53
N ALA A 68 -5.58 -1.20 -9.68
CA ALA A 68 -5.21 0.20 -9.80
C ALA A 68 -4.42 0.70 -8.58
N LEU A 69 -4.82 0.32 -7.36
CA LEU A 69 -4.09 0.66 -6.14
C LEU A 69 -2.68 0.04 -6.10
N LYS A 70 -2.51 -1.20 -6.54
CA LYS A 70 -1.20 -1.86 -6.63
C LYS A 70 -0.28 -1.16 -7.63
N LEU A 71 -0.81 -0.79 -8.80
CA LEU A 71 -0.08 -0.04 -9.81
C LEU A 71 0.33 1.34 -9.29
N LEU A 72 -0.55 2.04 -8.57
CA LEU A 72 -0.23 3.30 -7.91
C LEU A 72 0.89 3.12 -6.89
N GLY A 73 0.81 2.10 -6.04
CA GLY A 73 1.87 1.79 -5.06
C GLY A 73 3.22 1.52 -5.73
N ALA A 74 3.23 0.76 -6.83
CA ALA A 74 4.44 0.48 -7.59
C ALA A 74 5.02 1.75 -8.20
N ALA A 75 4.17 2.59 -8.80
CA ALA A 75 4.57 3.89 -9.33
C ALA A 75 5.18 4.79 -8.25
N VAL A 76 4.58 4.85 -7.05
CA VAL A 76 5.09 5.64 -5.92
C VAL A 76 6.49 5.17 -5.50
N LEU A 77 6.72 3.85 -5.37
CA LEU A 77 8.05 3.31 -5.05
C LEU A 77 9.08 3.69 -6.10
N LEU A 78 8.76 3.55 -7.39
CA LEU A 78 9.67 3.91 -8.48
C LEU A 78 9.92 5.43 -8.56
N LEU A 79 8.90 6.25 -8.34
CA LEU A 79 9.02 7.70 -8.29
C LEU A 79 9.89 8.16 -7.12
N SER A 80 9.88 7.45 -5.98
CA SER A 80 10.71 7.75 -4.81
C SER A 80 12.22 7.68 -5.09
N LEU A 81 12.61 6.97 -6.16
CA LEU A 81 13.99 6.83 -6.59
C LEU A 81 14.51 8.05 -7.34
N ARG A 82 13.62 8.89 -7.87
CA ARG A 82 14.01 10.12 -8.57
C ARG A 82 14.48 11.18 -7.57
N THR A 83 15.47 11.97 -7.95
CA THR A 83 15.92 13.12 -7.15
C THR A 83 14.86 14.22 -7.25
N PRO A 84 14.21 14.63 -6.15
CA PRO A 84 13.13 15.60 -6.21
C PRO A 84 13.68 16.99 -6.57
N SER A 85 13.22 17.55 -7.70
CA SER A 85 13.64 18.88 -8.19
C SER A 85 12.73 20.02 -7.71
N ARG A 86 11.58 19.74 -7.09
CA ARG A 86 10.63 20.75 -6.56
C ARG A 86 10.02 20.34 -5.22
N ALA A 87 9.84 21.33 -4.34
CA ALA A 87 9.30 21.16 -2.99
C ALA A 87 7.89 20.53 -2.92
N GLY A 88 7.03 20.78 -3.93
CA GLY A 88 5.67 20.21 -3.97
C GLY A 88 5.61 18.72 -4.28
N GLY A 89 6.49 18.23 -5.18
CA GLY A 89 6.57 16.81 -5.52
C GLY A 89 7.08 15.95 -4.35
N SER A 90 7.94 16.55 -3.50
CA SER A 90 8.39 15.91 -2.27
C SER A 90 7.23 15.68 -1.29
N ALA A 91 6.34 16.65 -1.09
CA ALA A 91 5.25 16.52 -0.13
C ALA A 91 4.25 15.40 -0.50
N LEU A 92 3.84 15.32 -1.76
CA LEU A 92 2.95 14.27 -2.24
C LEU A 92 3.61 12.88 -2.13
N THR A 93 4.88 12.77 -2.53
CA THR A 93 5.62 11.50 -2.43
C THR A 93 5.75 11.05 -0.97
N THR A 94 6.07 11.96 -0.05
CA THR A 94 6.09 11.67 1.39
C THR A 94 4.73 11.19 1.88
N LEU A 95 3.64 11.90 1.53
CA LEU A 95 2.28 11.51 1.92
C LEU A 95 1.94 10.10 1.44
N LEU A 96 2.19 9.80 0.16
CA LEU A 96 1.86 8.51 -0.43
C LEU A 96 2.69 7.36 0.14
N LEU A 97 4.00 7.57 0.37
CA LEU A 97 4.87 6.56 0.97
C LEU A 97 4.46 6.21 2.40
N TRP A 98 4.22 7.22 3.23
CA TRP A 98 3.78 7.03 4.61
C TRP A 98 2.36 6.45 4.69
N GLY A 99 1.47 6.82 3.77
CA GLY A 99 0.14 6.24 3.67
C GLY A 99 0.15 4.77 3.27
N ALA A 100 0.92 4.41 2.24
CA ALA A 100 1.09 3.02 1.85
C ALA A 100 1.73 2.19 2.97
N PHE A 101 2.76 2.72 3.64
CA PHE A 101 3.35 2.10 4.83
C PHE A 101 2.27 1.81 5.89
N ALA A 102 1.46 2.80 6.26
CA ALA A 102 0.42 2.63 7.26
C ALA A 102 -0.64 1.59 6.87
N VAL A 103 -1.09 1.61 5.60
CA VAL A 103 -2.05 0.61 5.08
C VAL A 103 -1.47 -0.81 5.18
N PHE A 104 -0.25 -1.05 4.68
CA PHE A 104 0.36 -2.37 4.73
C PHE A 104 0.67 -2.83 6.16
N SER A 105 1.09 -1.90 7.03
CA SER A 105 1.28 -2.20 8.46
C SER A 105 -0.02 -2.60 9.15
N LEU A 106 -1.13 -1.91 8.86
CA LEU A 106 -2.44 -2.28 9.41
C LEU A 106 -2.90 -3.64 8.92
N TYR A 107 -2.72 -3.95 7.64
CA TYR A 107 -3.02 -5.29 7.11
C TYR A 107 -2.18 -6.38 7.78
N ALA A 108 -0.88 -6.16 7.92
CA ALA A 108 0.02 -7.11 8.57
C ALA A 108 -0.36 -7.30 10.05
N LEU A 109 -0.57 -6.21 10.80
CA LEU A 109 -0.94 -6.28 12.21
C LEU A 109 -2.32 -6.89 12.43
N GLY A 110 -3.30 -6.54 11.59
CA GLY A 110 -4.64 -7.12 11.63
C GLY A 110 -4.61 -8.62 11.37
N SER A 111 -3.84 -9.05 10.36
CA SER A 111 -3.70 -10.48 10.02
C SER A 111 -2.98 -11.27 11.12
N ILE A 112 -1.95 -10.69 11.74
CA ILE A 112 -1.28 -11.30 12.90
C ILE A 112 -2.23 -11.39 14.09
N GLY A 113 -2.99 -10.33 14.36
CA GLY A 113 -3.99 -10.31 15.43
C GLY A 113 -5.08 -11.36 15.23
N GLU A 114 -5.58 -11.52 14.01
CA GLU A 114 -6.53 -12.57 13.65
C GLU A 114 -5.94 -13.97 13.86
N ALA A 115 -4.70 -14.21 13.42
CA ALA A 115 -4.02 -15.48 13.64
C ALA A 115 -3.85 -15.79 15.14
N ILE A 116 -3.47 -14.79 15.96
CA ILE A 116 -3.38 -14.95 17.41
C ILE A 116 -4.77 -15.26 18.00
N ALA A 117 -5.80 -14.55 17.59
CA ALA A 117 -7.17 -14.79 18.06
C ALA A 117 -7.65 -16.21 17.70
N MET A 118 -7.29 -16.75 16.52
CA MET A 118 -7.56 -18.13 16.15
C MET A 118 -6.79 -19.14 17.02
N LEU A 119 -5.52 -18.88 17.33
CA LEU A 119 -4.72 -19.72 18.24
C LEU A 119 -5.29 -19.75 19.66
N LEU A 120 -5.86 -18.64 20.11
CA LEU A 120 -6.54 -18.52 21.41
C LEU A 120 -7.99 -19.04 21.39
N GLY A 121 -8.52 -19.44 20.22
CA GLY A 121 -9.89 -19.94 20.06
C GLY A 121 -10.98 -18.85 20.07
N TRP A 122 -10.61 -17.58 19.91
CA TRP A 122 -11.54 -16.44 19.91
C TRP A 122 -12.16 -16.16 18.53
N ALA A 123 -11.50 -16.53 17.44
CA ALA A 123 -11.89 -16.17 16.07
C ALA A 123 -11.92 -17.37 15.10
N GLY A 124 -12.49 -18.50 15.54
CA GLY A 124 -12.45 -19.77 14.80
C GLY A 124 -11.32 -20.68 15.26
N GLY A 125 -11.04 -21.74 14.50
CA GLY A 125 -10.06 -22.77 14.89
C GLY A 125 -8.68 -22.57 14.24
N PRO A 126 -7.59 -23.02 14.89
CA PRO A 126 -6.23 -22.89 14.38
C PRO A 126 -5.98 -23.64 13.06
N GLY A 127 -6.82 -24.64 12.74
CA GLY A 127 -6.78 -25.35 11.45
C GLY A 127 -7.12 -24.49 10.23
N ARG A 128 -7.52 -23.22 10.41
CA ARG A 128 -7.70 -22.24 9.32
C ARG A 128 -6.44 -21.47 8.98
N ILE A 129 -5.36 -21.61 9.75
CA ILE A 129 -4.06 -21.02 9.43
C ILE A 129 -3.38 -21.91 8.39
N ASP A 130 -3.42 -21.49 7.13
CA ASP A 130 -2.82 -22.22 6.02
C ASP A 130 -1.57 -21.51 5.45
N ALA A 131 -0.89 -22.19 4.53
CA ALA A 131 0.31 -21.65 3.90
C ALA A 131 0.05 -20.37 3.09
N ALA A 132 -1.15 -20.22 2.52
CA ALA A 132 -1.54 -19.03 1.77
C ALA A 132 -1.69 -17.81 2.68
N GLY A 133 -2.32 -17.97 3.84
CA GLY A 133 -2.44 -16.95 4.88
C GLY A 133 -1.07 -16.51 5.40
N ILE A 134 -0.16 -17.46 5.69
CA ILE A 134 1.22 -17.14 6.08
C ILE A 134 1.93 -16.34 4.97
N GLY A 135 1.83 -16.79 3.73
CA GLY A 135 2.42 -16.10 2.57
C GLY A 135 1.88 -14.68 2.42
N TYR A 136 0.58 -14.48 2.65
CA TYR A 136 -0.05 -13.16 2.62
C TYR A 136 0.51 -12.23 3.70
N VAL A 137 0.62 -12.69 4.96
CA VAL A 137 1.19 -11.91 6.07
C VAL A 137 2.63 -11.51 5.77
N LEU A 138 3.44 -12.45 5.26
CA LEU A 138 4.83 -12.17 4.89
C LEU A 138 4.91 -11.14 3.77
N ALA A 139 4.06 -11.24 2.75
CA ALA A 139 4.00 -10.27 1.66
C ALA A 139 3.61 -8.87 2.16
N MET A 140 2.57 -8.75 2.99
CA MET A 140 2.15 -7.46 3.57
C MET A 140 3.25 -6.84 4.43
N THR A 141 3.95 -7.67 5.23
CA THR A 141 5.08 -7.23 6.06
C THR A 141 6.26 -6.76 5.20
N ALA A 142 6.55 -7.47 4.10
CA ALA A 142 7.60 -7.08 3.16
C ALA A 142 7.27 -5.75 2.46
N PHE A 143 6.01 -5.55 2.03
CA PHE A 143 5.58 -4.27 1.46
C PHE A 143 5.65 -3.14 2.48
N ALA A 144 5.19 -3.36 3.71
CA ALA A 144 5.34 -2.38 4.79
C ALA A 144 6.82 -2.02 5.00
N GLY A 145 7.72 -3.00 5.03
CA GLY A 145 9.16 -2.76 5.10
C GLY A 145 9.70 -1.91 3.95
N ALA A 146 9.32 -2.24 2.71
CA ALA A 146 9.74 -1.50 1.52
C ALA A 146 9.25 -0.05 1.52
N PHE A 147 7.96 0.18 1.81
CA PHE A 147 7.39 1.51 1.92
C PHE A 147 7.95 2.30 3.12
N GLY A 148 8.13 1.66 4.28
CA GLY A 148 8.69 2.30 5.46
C GLY A 148 10.14 2.76 5.24
N ALA A 149 10.99 1.89 4.70
CA ALA A 149 12.38 2.23 4.39
C ALA A 149 12.48 3.38 3.36
N THR A 150 11.66 3.34 2.33
CA THR A 150 11.60 4.41 1.31
C THR A 150 11.00 5.70 1.86
N ALA A 151 9.99 5.64 2.72
CA ALA A 151 9.37 6.78 3.39
C ALA A 151 10.37 7.50 4.31
N VAL A 152 11.09 6.76 5.14
CA VAL A 152 12.14 7.29 6.04
C VAL A 152 13.26 7.91 5.22
N SER A 153 13.75 7.20 4.19
CA SER A 153 14.79 7.74 3.31
C SER A 153 14.34 9.01 2.59
N CYS A 154 13.12 9.03 2.05
CA CYS A 154 12.55 10.21 1.40
C CYS A 154 12.48 11.39 2.38
N SER A 155 11.91 11.17 3.57
CA SER A 155 11.74 12.20 4.61
C SER A 155 13.08 12.74 5.09
N HIS A 156 14.10 11.89 5.25
CA HIS A 156 15.45 12.33 5.62
C HIS A 156 16.07 13.21 4.53
N ARG A 157 15.88 12.83 3.25
CA ARG A 157 16.47 13.55 2.11
C ARG A 157 15.78 14.88 1.81
N THR A 158 14.48 14.99 2.04
CA THR A 158 13.70 16.17 1.69
C THR A 158 13.27 17.02 2.90
N GLY A 159 13.73 16.64 4.10
CA GLY A 159 13.30 17.21 5.37
C GLY A 159 12.00 16.57 5.88
N TRP A 160 11.92 16.41 7.21
CA TRP A 160 10.76 15.84 7.88
C TRP A 160 9.56 16.79 7.82
N ARG A 161 8.52 16.39 7.09
CA ARG A 161 7.30 17.17 6.92
C ARG A 161 6.15 16.55 7.72
N ARG A 162 5.92 17.06 8.94
CA ARG A 162 4.92 16.50 9.88
C ARG A 162 3.52 16.36 9.28
N VAL A 163 3.05 17.38 8.55
CA VAL A 163 1.69 17.40 7.98
C VAL A 163 1.49 16.30 6.92
N PRO A 164 2.30 16.20 5.84
CA PRO A 164 2.22 15.08 4.90
C PRO A 164 2.33 13.70 5.53
N ILE A 165 3.20 13.54 6.54
CA ILE A 165 3.38 12.26 7.25
C ILE A 165 2.08 11.89 7.99
N ALA A 166 1.55 12.82 8.79
CA ALA A 166 0.31 12.59 9.54
C ALA A 166 -0.89 12.33 8.61
N LEU A 167 -1.02 13.12 7.55
CA LEU A 167 -2.06 12.92 6.54
C LEU A 167 -1.92 11.59 5.81
N GLY A 168 -0.71 11.14 5.50
CA GLY A 168 -0.48 9.81 4.93
C GLY A 168 -0.89 8.72 5.90
N VAL A 169 -0.31 8.71 7.11
CA VAL A 169 -0.50 7.66 8.13
C VAL A 169 -1.95 7.51 8.56
N LEU A 170 -2.68 8.62 8.74
CA LEU A 170 -4.08 8.59 9.16
C LEU A 170 -5.04 8.56 7.98
N GLY A 171 -4.76 9.36 6.96
CA GLY A 171 -5.68 9.56 5.84
C GLY A 171 -5.76 8.37 4.90
N ALA A 172 -4.65 7.68 4.61
CA ALA A 172 -4.70 6.54 3.69
C ALA A 172 -5.51 5.35 4.24
N PRO A 173 -5.37 4.94 5.52
CA PRO A 173 -6.24 3.93 6.10
C PRO A 173 -7.71 4.33 6.13
N VAL A 174 -8.02 5.58 6.52
CA VAL A 174 -9.39 6.09 6.55
C VAL A 174 -10.00 6.13 5.15
N LEU A 175 -9.24 6.60 4.16
CA LEU A 175 -9.65 6.62 2.77
C LEU A 175 -9.91 5.20 2.26
N LEU A 176 -9.01 4.26 2.56
CA LEU A 176 -9.18 2.87 2.15
C LEU A 176 -10.40 2.24 2.81
N ALA A 177 -10.60 2.43 4.12
CA ALA A 177 -11.79 1.97 4.81
C ALA A 177 -13.07 2.58 4.21
N GLY A 178 -13.05 3.88 3.92
CA GLY A 178 -14.14 4.57 3.23
C GLY A 178 -14.43 3.97 1.86
N ILE A 179 -13.40 3.73 1.04
CA ILE A 179 -13.55 3.10 -0.28
C ILE A 179 -14.14 1.69 -0.14
N LEU A 180 -13.66 0.89 0.82
CA LEU A 180 -14.14 -0.48 1.03
C LEU A 180 -15.58 -0.55 1.53
N VAL A 181 -16.12 0.54 2.09
CA VAL A 181 -17.55 0.62 2.49
C VAL A 181 -18.39 1.25 1.38
N LEU A 182 -17.93 2.37 0.80
CA LEU A 182 -18.68 3.16 -0.15
C LEU A 182 -18.76 2.50 -1.53
N ALA A 183 -17.70 1.84 -2.00
CA ALA A 183 -17.72 1.21 -3.31
C ALA A 183 -18.75 0.06 -3.37
N PRO A 184 -18.79 -0.88 -2.40
CA PRO A 184 -19.87 -1.87 -2.35
C PRO A 184 -21.26 -1.25 -2.24
N ALA A 185 -21.44 -0.24 -1.38
CA ALA A 185 -22.74 0.42 -1.22
C ALA A 185 -23.22 1.09 -2.52
N LEU A 186 -22.30 1.72 -3.27
CA LEU A 186 -22.59 2.31 -4.57
C LEU A 186 -22.94 1.24 -5.61
N LEU A 187 -22.21 0.12 -5.64
CA LEU A 187 -22.49 -1.00 -6.55
C LEU A 187 -23.88 -1.60 -6.28
N VAL A 188 -24.28 -1.71 -5.01
CA VAL A 188 -25.65 -2.12 -4.62
C VAL A 188 -26.68 -1.09 -5.09
N ALA A 189 -26.44 0.19 -4.84
CA ALA A 189 -27.36 1.26 -5.24
C ALA A 189 -27.55 1.33 -6.77
N LEU A 190 -26.52 0.97 -7.53
CA LEU A 190 -26.55 0.92 -9.00
C LEU A 190 -27.10 -0.42 -9.54
N GLY A 191 -27.45 -1.37 -8.68
CA GLY A 191 -27.96 -2.69 -9.08
C GLY A 191 -26.92 -3.62 -9.70
N VAL A 192 -25.63 -3.29 -9.56
CA VAL A 192 -24.50 -4.10 -10.08
C VAL A 192 -24.17 -5.25 -9.13
N MET A 193 -24.53 -5.13 -7.85
CA MET A 193 -24.27 -6.14 -6.83
C MET A 193 -25.52 -6.34 -5.94
N PRO A 194 -25.85 -7.58 -5.54
CA PRO A 194 -26.88 -7.81 -4.53
C PRO A 194 -26.53 -7.11 -3.20
N ALA A 195 -27.55 -6.70 -2.45
CA ALA A 195 -27.35 -6.25 -1.07
C ALA A 195 -26.83 -7.42 -0.21
N LEU A 196 -25.85 -7.11 0.65
CA LEU A 196 -25.28 -8.05 1.63
C LEU A 196 -26.28 -8.44 2.72
#